data_AF-A0A4S0J6W9-F1
#
_entry.id   AF-A0A4S0J6W9-F1
#
_cell.length_a   1.000
_cell.length_b   1.000
_cell.length_c   1.000
_cell.angle_alpha   90.00
_cell.angle_beta   90.00
_cell.angle_gamma   90.00
#
_symmetry.space_group_name_H-M   'P 1'
#
loop_
_entity.id
_entity.type
_entity.pdbx_description
1 polymer ?
#
loop_
_entity_poly.entity_id
_entity_poly.type
_entity_poly.pdbx_seq_one_letter_code
_entity_poly.pdbx_strand_id
1 'polypeptide(L)'
;RIDKAFRRVRIERADPALVTDEMRKTVRGIASFGGIDAAMIDALPNLEIIANFGVGYDSVDARHAATRGVMVTNTPDVLTEEVADTTIGLLINTVRELYAAEKYLRDGDWVKHGNYRLSRLTLRGRHVGIFGMGR
;
A
#
# COMPACT_ATOMS: atom_id res chain seq x y z
N ARG A 1 14.94 -4.14 12.55
CA ARG A 1 15.22 -5.60 12.51
C ARG A 1 16.07 -5.98 11.30
N ILE A 2 15.82 -5.46 10.09
CA ILE A 2 16.65 -5.69 8.89
C ILE A 2 18.12 -5.27 9.09
N ASP A 3 18.35 -4.11 9.69
CA ASP A 3 19.72 -3.58 9.91
C ASP A 3 20.60 -4.44 10.82
N LYS A 4 20.02 -5.42 11.54
CA LYS A 4 20.77 -6.38 12.36
C LYS A 4 21.29 -7.57 11.55
N ALA A 5 20.66 -7.87 10.41
CA ALA A 5 20.95 -9.04 9.60
C ALA A 5 21.56 -8.68 8.23
N PHE A 6 21.34 -7.46 7.75
CA PHE A 6 21.75 -7.03 6.42
C PHE A 6 22.44 -5.67 6.45
N ARG A 7 23.41 -5.49 5.55
CA ARG A 7 23.94 -4.17 5.21
C ARG A 7 22.90 -3.41 4.40
N ARG A 8 22.25 -2.43 5.02
CA ARG A 8 21.23 -1.61 4.36
C ARG A 8 21.88 -0.47 3.57
N VAL A 9 21.49 -0.35 2.32
CA VAL A 9 21.65 0.85 1.50
C VAL A 9 20.27 1.41 1.17
N ARG A 10 20.14 2.73 1.04
CA ARG A 10 18.86 3.39 0.75
C ARG A 10 19.03 4.40 -0.38
N ILE A 11 18.05 4.42 -1.26
CA ILE A 11 17.83 5.46 -2.26
C ILE A 11 16.47 6.13 -1.97
N GLU A 12 16.30 7.38 -2.38
CA GLU A 12 15.09 8.17 -2.09
C GLU A 12 13.87 7.68 -2.85
N ARG A 13 14.09 7.14 -4.05
CA ARG A 13 13.08 6.56 -4.95
C ARG A 13 13.73 5.47 -5.80
N ALA A 14 12.90 4.56 -6.35
CA ALA A 14 13.36 3.57 -7.32
C ALA A 14 13.72 4.27 -8.64
N ASP A 15 15.01 4.55 -8.82
CA ASP A 15 15.54 5.27 -9.96
C ASP A 15 16.94 4.70 -10.27
N PRO A 16 17.16 4.09 -11.45
CA PRO A 16 18.45 3.54 -11.86
C PRO A 16 19.61 4.53 -11.78
N ALA A 17 19.34 5.84 -11.92
CA ALA A 17 20.36 6.88 -11.84
C ALA A 17 20.92 7.06 -10.42
N LEU A 18 20.18 6.61 -9.39
CA LEU A 18 20.63 6.64 -8.00
C LEU A 18 21.45 5.40 -7.61
N VAL A 19 21.60 4.43 -8.52
CA VAL A 19 22.36 3.19 -8.27
C VAL A 19 23.84 3.42 -8.52
N THR A 20 24.62 3.42 -7.43
CA THR A 20 26.08 3.57 -7.47
C THR A 20 26.79 2.29 -7.91
N ASP A 21 28.02 2.38 -8.37
CA ASP A 21 28.84 1.21 -8.74
C ASP A 21 29.01 0.21 -7.59
N GLU A 22 29.07 0.70 -6.35
CA GLU A 22 29.12 -0.15 -5.18
C GLU A 22 27.81 -0.92 -5.00
N MET A 23 26.66 -0.27 -5.19
CA MET A 23 25.36 -0.93 -5.14
C MET A 23 25.25 -2.02 -6.21
N ARG A 24 25.67 -1.73 -7.46
CA ARG A 24 25.67 -2.72 -8.56
C ARG A 24 26.43 -4.00 -8.21
N LYS A 25 27.52 -3.86 -7.45
CA LYS A 25 28.36 -4.99 -7.04
C LYS A 25 27.82 -5.74 -5.83
N THR A 26 27.12 -5.07 -4.91
CA THR A 26 26.87 -5.60 -3.57
C THR A 26 25.41 -5.84 -3.22
N VAL A 27 24.46 -5.19 -3.89
CA VAL A 27 23.04 -5.34 -3.62
C VAL A 27 22.54 -6.63 -4.25
N ARG A 28 22.01 -7.51 -3.40
CA ARG A 28 21.41 -8.81 -3.80
C ARG A 28 19.91 -8.88 -3.50
N GLY A 29 19.37 -7.91 -2.76
CA GLY A 29 17.95 -7.88 -2.41
C GLY A 29 17.40 -6.47 -2.33
N ILE A 30 16.16 -6.30 -2.78
CA ILE A 30 15.38 -5.08 -2.62
C ILE A 30 14.25 -5.36 -1.62
N ALA A 31 14.05 -4.46 -0.65
CA ALA A 31 12.83 -4.39 0.13
C ALA A 31 12.08 -3.12 -0.28
N SER A 32 10.87 -3.25 -0.82
CA SER A 32 10.15 -2.12 -1.42
C SER A 32 8.69 -2.04 -0.95
N PHE A 33 8.21 -0.82 -0.77
CA PHE A 33 6.78 -0.47 -0.70
C PHE A 33 6.29 0.16 -2.02
N GLY A 34 7.22 0.49 -2.92
CA GLY A 34 6.95 1.16 -4.20
C GLY A 34 7.30 0.30 -5.40
N GLY A 35 7.03 0.84 -6.58
CA GLY A 35 7.25 0.14 -7.84
C GLY A 35 8.72 -0.15 -8.11
N ILE A 36 8.98 -1.33 -8.66
CA ILE A 36 10.30 -1.80 -9.10
C ILE A 36 10.13 -2.24 -10.54
N ASP A 37 10.50 -1.37 -11.47
CA ASP A 37 10.40 -1.62 -12.90
C ASP A 37 11.60 -2.39 -13.46
N ALA A 38 11.52 -2.76 -14.74
CA ALA A 38 12.59 -3.48 -15.43
C ALA A 38 13.93 -2.73 -15.39
N ALA A 39 13.91 -1.40 -15.53
CA ALA A 39 15.12 -0.60 -15.54
C ALA A 39 15.85 -0.64 -14.19
N MET A 40 15.10 -0.60 -13.07
CA MET A 40 15.65 -0.74 -11.74
C MET A 40 16.21 -2.16 -11.49
N ILE A 41 15.53 -3.19 -12.00
CA ILE A 41 16.01 -4.58 -11.94
C ILE A 41 17.34 -4.71 -12.70
N ASP A 42 17.41 -4.20 -13.93
CA ASP A 42 18.60 -4.28 -14.78
C ASP A 42 19.76 -3.44 -14.25
N ALA A 43 19.48 -2.39 -13.48
CA ALA A 43 20.50 -1.59 -12.83
C ALA A 43 21.28 -2.39 -11.77
N LEU A 44 20.73 -3.50 -11.25
CA LEU A 44 21.33 -4.32 -10.20
C LEU A 44 21.62 -5.73 -10.74
N PRO A 45 22.78 -5.96 -11.39
CA PRO A 45 23.07 -7.20 -12.10
C PRO A 45 23.15 -8.44 -11.21
N ASN A 46 23.37 -8.25 -9.89
CA ASN A 46 23.46 -9.32 -8.90
C ASN A 46 22.19 -9.45 -8.03
N LEU A 47 21.07 -8.83 -8.46
CA LEU A 47 19.81 -8.91 -7.73
C LEU A 47 19.28 -10.35 -7.74
N GLU A 48 18.82 -10.81 -6.59
CA GLU A 48 18.30 -12.18 -6.40
C GLU A 48 16.84 -12.18 -5.90
N ILE A 49 16.45 -11.16 -5.13
CA ILE A 49 15.12 -11.09 -4.52
C ILE A 49 14.57 -9.67 -4.44
N ILE A 50 13.28 -9.53 -4.72
CA ILE A 50 12.46 -8.36 -4.41
C ILE A 50 11.42 -8.78 -3.37
N ALA A 51 11.53 -8.22 -2.17
CA ALA A 51 10.57 -8.38 -1.08
C ALA A 51 9.61 -7.18 -1.06
N ASN A 52 8.41 -7.38 -1.59
CA ASN A 52 7.35 -6.38 -1.63
C ASN A 52 6.62 -6.31 -0.29
N PHE A 53 6.50 -5.11 0.25
CA PHE A 53 5.72 -4.83 1.46
C PHE A 53 4.28 -4.50 1.05
N GLY A 54 3.40 -5.49 1.11
CA GLY A 54 2.02 -5.42 0.66
C GLY A 54 1.61 -6.68 -0.11
N VAL A 55 0.30 -6.94 -0.20
CA VAL A 55 -0.24 -8.07 -0.98
C VAL A 55 -0.14 -7.81 -2.48
N GLY A 56 -0.57 -6.61 -2.91
CA GLY A 56 -0.47 -6.18 -4.31
C GLY A 56 0.98 -5.92 -4.70
N TYR A 57 1.39 -6.49 -5.82
CA TYR A 57 2.74 -6.37 -6.39
C TYR A 57 2.70 -5.96 -7.87
N ASP A 58 1.59 -5.37 -8.32
CA ASP A 58 1.36 -4.89 -9.69
C ASP A 58 2.37 -3.83 -10.15
N SER A 59 2.95 -3.09 -9.21
CA SER A 59 4.00 -2.10 -9.46
C SER A 59 5.41 -2.71 -9.57
N VAL A 60 5.57 -3.99 -9.28
CA VAL A 60 6.81 -4.74 -9.53
C VAL A 60 6.69 -5.41 -10.89
N ASP A 61 7.67 -5.21 -11.77
CA ASP A 61 7.73 -5.94 -13.04
C ASP A 61 8.15 -7.41 -12.80
N ALA A 62 7.21 -8.19 -12.26
CA ALA A 62 7.43 -9.58 -11.88
C ALA A 62 7.70 -10.46 -13.11
N ARG A 63 7.24 -10.06 -14.30
CA ARG A 63 7.56 -10.76 -15.55
C ARG A 63 9.03 -10.57 -15.90
N HIS A 64 9.53 -9.34 -15.88
CA HIS A 64 10.95 -9.09 -16.12
C HIS A 64 11.83 -9.67 -15.01
N ALA A 65 11.41 -9.59 -13.75
CA ALA A 65 12.11 -10.25 -12.65
C ALA A 65 12.30 -11.76 -12.93
N ALA A 66 11.25 -12.43 -13.41
CA ALA A 66 11.33 -13.85 -13.77
C ALA A 66 12.31 -14.13 -14.93
N THR A 67 12.37 -13.27 -15.96
CA THR A 67 13.35 -13.45 -17.07
C THR A 67 14.79 -13.27 -16.59
N ARG A 68 15.00 -12.52 -15.51
CA ARG A 68 16.29 -12.27 -14.86
C ARG A 68 16.62 -13.27 -13.75
N GLY A 69 15.73 -14.23 -13.46
CA GLY A 69 15.91 -15.18 -12.36
C GLY A 69 15.79 -14.56 -10.96
N VAL A 70 15.15 -13.40 -10.86
CA VAL A 70 14.93 -12.66 -9.60
C VAL A 70 13.63 -13.13 -8.97
N MET A 71 13.69 -13.59 -7.72
CA MET A 71 12.51 -13.98 -6.95
C MET A 71 11.71 -12.76 -6.52
N VAL A 72 10.38 -12.84 -6.58
CA VAL A 72 9.48 -11.81 -6.02
C VAL A 72 8.65 -12.43 -4.90
N THR A 73 8.61 -11.77 -3.75
CA THR A 73 7.78 -12.15 -2.60
C THR A 73 6.88 -10.98 -2.21
N ASN A 74 5.73 -11.27 -1.59
CA ASN A 74 4.77 -10.30 -1.07
C ASN A 74 4.34 -10.70 0.36
N THR A 75 3.37 -9.99 0.93
CA THR A 75 2.88 -10.27 2.31
C THR A 75 1.40 -10.70 2.31
N PRO A 76 1.06 -11.89 1.79
CA PRO A 76 -0.31 -12.39 1.73
C PRO A 76 -0.87 -12.66 3.13
N ASP A 77 -2.20 -12.71 3.22
CA ASP A 77 -3.03 -13.14 4.36
C ASP A 77 -2.96 -12.28 5.64
N VAL A 78 -1.81 -11.70 5.97
CA VAL A 78 -1.57 -10.98 7.24
C VAL A 78 -2.35 -9.68 7.41
N LEU A 79 -3.02 -9.20 6.36
CA LEU A 79 -3.75 -7.93 6.33
C LEU A 79 -5.20 -8.04 5.83
N THR A 80 -5.69 -9.26 5.58
CA THR A 80 -7.04 -9.51 5.04
C THR A 80 -8.12 -8.91 5.95
N GLU A 81 -8.11 -9.25 7.24
CA GLU A 81 -9.13 -8.78 8.18
C GLU A 81 -9.09 -7.25 8.37
N GLU A 82 -7.90 -6.67 8.48
CA GLU A 82 -7.74 -5.21 8.68
C GLU A 82 -8.21 -4.40 7.46
N VAL A 83 -8.00 -4.92 6.25
CA VAL A 83 -8.53 -4.29 5.02
C VAL A 83 -10.04 -4.43 4.93
N ALA A 84 -10.61 -5.57 5.37
CA ALA A 84 -12.06 -5.75 5.44
C ALA A 84 -12.70 -4.76 6.43
N ASP A 85 -12.15 -4.64 7.65
CA ASP A 85 -12.59 -3.69 8.67
C ASP A 85 -12.52 -2.24 8.17
N THR A 86 -11.41 -1.88 7.52
CA THR A 86 -11.25 -0.55 6.92
C THR A 86 -12.29 -0.28 5.83
N THR A 87 -12.61 -1.29 5.01
CA THR A 87 -13.61 -1.18 3.94
C THR A 87 -15.01 -0.91 4.50
N ILE A 88 -15.41 -1.65 5.54
CA ILE A 88 -16.71 -1.44 6.21
C ILE A 88 -16.74 -0.09 6.94
N GLY A 89 -15.66 0.26 7.63
CA GLY A 89 -15.52 1.56 8.29
C GLY A 89 -15.66 2.73 7.30
N LEU A 90 -14.98 2.65 6.16
CA LEU A 90 -15.09 3.64 5.09
C LEU A 90 -16.52 3.73 4.55
N LEU A 91 -17.15 2.59 4.26
CA LEU A 91 -18.53 2.53 3.76
C LEU A 91 -19.51 3.23 4.73
N ILE A 92 -19.44 2.93 6.03
CA ILE A 92 -20.29 3.54 7.05
C ILE A 92 -20.00 5.04 7.17
N ASN A 93 -18.71 5.42 7.24
CA ASN A 93 -18.29 6.82 7.34
C ASN A 93 -18.80 7.65 6.16
N THR A 94 -18.74 7.12 4.94
CA THR A 94 -19.24 7.79 3.74
C THR A 94 -20.76 7.95 3.77
N VAL A 95 -21.50 6.88 4.06
CA VAL A 95 -22.96 6.91 4.01
C VAL A 95 -23.58 7.74 5.15
N ARG A 96 -22.97 7.71 6.33
CA ARG A 96 -23.44 8.41 7.53
C ARG A 96 -22.75 9.75 7.78
N GLU A 97 -21.78 10.10 6.94
CA GLU A 97 -21.02 11.34 6.98
C GLU A 97 -20.34 11.59 8.34
N LEU A 98 -19.88 10.53 9.00
CA LEU A 98 -19.41 10.58 10.40
C LEU A 98 -18.23 11.53 10.60
N TYR A 99 -17.27 11.54 9.67
CA TYR A 99 -16.14 12.48 9.71
C TYR A 99 -16.60 13.94 9.63
N ALA A 100 -17.57 14.25 8.77
CA ALA A 100 -18.07 15.61 8.62
C ALA A 100 -18.91 16.04 9.83
N ALA A 101 -19.68 15.13 10.41
CA ALA A 101 -20.40 15.36 11.66
C ALA A 101 -19.45 15.58 12.85
N GLU A 102 -18.37 14.80 12.95
CA GLU A 102 -17.32 14.98 13.95
C GLU A 102 -16.64 16.34 13.79
N LYS A 103 -16.26 16.71 12.56
CA LYS A 103 -15.65 18.00 12.28
C LYS A 103 -16.58 19.15 12.69
N TYR A 104 -17.87 19.08 12.33
CA TYR A 104 -18.87 20.07 12.72
C TYR A 104 -18.97 20.24 14.25
N LEU A 105 -18.89 19.13 14.99
CA LEU A 105 -18.83 19.16 16.46
C LEU A 105 -17.53 19.85 16.93
N ARG A 106 -16.37 19.48 16.37
CA ARG A 106 -15.06 20.03 16.77
C ARG A 106 -14.88 21.50 16.41
N ASP A 107 -15.54 21.98 15.37
CA ASP A 107 -15.56 23.40 14.97
C ASP A 107 -16.49 24.26 15.88
N GLY A 108 -17.21 23.60 16.81
CA GLY A 108 -18.12 24.24 17.76
C GLY A 108 -19.49 24.59 17.16
N ASP A 109 -19.75 24.17 15.92
CA ASP A 109 -20.95 24.53 15.19
C ASP A 109 -22.20 23.88 15.78
N TRP A 110 -22.06 22.77 16.51
CA TRP A 110 -23.19 22.20 17.22
C TRP A 110 -23.77 23.17 18.26
N VAL A 111 -22.91 23.89 18.99
CA VAL A 111 -23.34 24.89 19.97
C VAL A 111 -23.90 26.13 19.26
N LYS A 112 -23.28 26.57 18.17
CA LYS A 112 -23.62 27.83 17.46
C LYS A 112 -24.88 27.70 16.59
N HIS A 113 -25.06 26.55 15.96
CA HIS A 113 -26.01 26.35 14.86
C HIS A 113 -26.97 25.18 15.11
N GLY A 114 -26.81 24.47 16.23
CA GLY A 114 -27.63 23.30 16.55
C GLY A 114 -27.19 22.06 15.79
N ASN A 115 -28.07 21.07 15.70
CA ASN A 115 -27.73 19.73 15.24
C ASN A 115 -27.08 19.71 13.84
N TYR A 116 -26.11 18.82 13.65
CA TYR A 116 -25.68 18.45 12.32
C TYR A 116 -26.89 17.89 11.55
N ARG A 117 -27.02 18.28 10.28
CA ARG A 117 -28.13 17.81 9.43
C ARG A 117 -28.13 16.28 9.34
N LEU A 118 -29.31 15.70 9.15
CA LEU A 118 -29.43 14.26 8.90
C LEU A 118 -28.64 13.87 7.63
N SER A 119 -27.93 12.74 7.70
CA SER A 119 -27.15 12.22 6.56
C SER A 119 -28.06 11.94 5.36
N ARG A 120 -27.62 12.29 4.15
CA ARG A 120 -28.45 12.16 2.94
C ARG A 120 -28.69 10.71 2.53
N LEU A 121 -27.83 9.79 2.97
CA LEU A 121 -27.83 8.40 2.57
C LEU A 121 -28.06 7.48 3.79
N THR A 122 -28.43 6.24 3.50
CA THR A 122 -28.54 5.14 4.46
C THR A 122 -28.06 3.84 3.83
N LEU A 123 -27.51 2.93 4.63
CA LEU A 123 -27.21 1.56 4.20
C LEU A 123 -28.45 0.66 4.22
N ARG A 124 -29.51 1.06 4.92
CA ARG A 124 -30.75 0.26 4.97
C ARG A 124 -31.35 0.13 3.58
N GLY A 125 -31.70 -1.10 3.20
CA GLY A 125 -32.30 -1.40 1.90
C GLY A 125 -31.34 -1.29 0.69
N ARG A 126 -30.03 -1.08 0.92
CA ARG A 126 -29.03 -1.13 -0.15
C ARG A 126 -28.51 -2.55 -0.35
N HIS A 127 -28.10 -2.83 -1.57
CA HIS A 127 -27.37 -4.03 -1.94
C HIS A 127 -25.89 -3.69 -2.12
N VAL A 128 -25.01 -4.54 -1.61
CA VAL A 128 -23.56 -4.41 -1.77
C VAL A 128 -23.12 -5.40 -2.83
N GLY A 129 -22.49 -4.89 -3.90
CA GLY A 129 -21.79 -5.71 -4.88
C GLY A 129 -20.31 -5.76 -4.52
N ILE A 130 -19.75 -6.96 -4.42
CA ILE A 130 -18.32 -7.17 -4.18
C ILE A 130 -17.69 -7.60 -5.51
N PHE A 131 -16.82 -6.78 -6.06
CA PHE A 131 -16.11 -7.10 -7.30
C PHE A 131 -14.74 -7.72 -6.98
N GLY A 132 -14.68 -9.05 -7.13
CA GLY A 132 -13.55 -9.87 -6.68
C GLY A 132 -13.85 -10.50 -5.32
N MET A 133 -13.98 -11.84 -5.29
CA MET A 133 -14.31 -12.61 -4.09
C MET A 133 -13.11 -13.47 -3.65
N GLY A 134 -11.93 -12.84 -3.66
CA GLY A 134 -10.72 -13.38 -3.08
C GLY A 134 -10.70 -13.24 -1.56
N ARG A 135 -9.51 -13.39 -0.99
CA ARG A 135 -9.22 -12.96 0.38
C ARG A 135 -9.00 -11.45 0.41
#